data_AF-A0A3E4T145-F1
#
_entry.id   AF-A0A3E4T145-F1
#
_cell.length_a   1.000
_cell.length_b   1.000
_cell.length_c   1.000
_cell.angle_alpha   90.00
_cell.angle_beta   90.00
_cell.angle_gamma   90.00
#
_symmetry.space_group_name_H-M   'P 1'
#
loop_
_entity.id
_entity.type
_entity.pdbx_description
1 polymer ?
#
loop_
_entity_poly.entity_id
_entity_poly.type
_entity_poly.pdbx_seq_one_letter_code
_entity_poly.pdbx_strand_id
1 'polypeptide(L)' 'MKIGIIDLCKQIEDPRMNRKKVHKMETIIYISIAAVICGAQSWNEIEEFGNAKIAFFKSRIPSLEFIPSHDTFN' A
#
# COMPACT_ATOMS: atom_id res chain seq x y z
N MET A 1 -19.38 -14.07 -3.40
CA MET A 1 -18.71 -12.87 -2.86
C MET A 1 -17.45 -12.65 -3.68
N LYS A 2 -17.27 -11.50 -4.34
CA LYS A 2 -16.04 -11.22 -5.09
C LYS A 2 -14.92 -10.96 -4.07
N ILE A 3 -13.85 -11.75 -4.11
CA ILE A 3 -12.65 -11.53 -3.31
C ILE A 3 -11.80 -10.49 -4.03
N GLY A 4 -11.51 -9.36 -3.38
CA GLY A 4 -10.61 -8.33 -3.91
C GLY A 4 -9.15 -8.60 -3.54
N ILE A 5 -8.22 -7.95 -4.23
CA ILE A 5 -6.78 -8.08 -3.94
C ILE A 5 -6.44 -7.69 -2.49
N ILE A 6 -7.14 -6.71 -1.91
CA ILE A 6 -6.98 -6.31 -0.50
C ILE A 6 -7.34 -7.47 0.45
N ASP A 7 -8.41 -8.21 0.15
CA ASP A 7 -8.84 -9.34 0.97
C ASP A 7 -7.89 -10.54 0.87
N LEU A 8 -7.25 -10.71 -0.29
CA LEU A 8 -6.16 -11.67 -0.44
C LEU A 8 -4.96 -11.28 0.44
N CYS A 9 -4.59 -10.00 0.45
CA CYS A 9 -3.43 -9.51 1.21
C CYS A 9 -3.61 -9.63 2.72
N LYS A 10 -4.85 -9.58 3.25
CA LYS A 10 -5.13 -9.77 4.69
C LYS A 10 -4.76 -11.16 5.22
N GLN A 11 -4.58 -12.15 4.34
CA GLN A 11 -4.17 -13.50 4.73
C GLN A 11 -2.66 -13.58 4.99
N ILE A 12 -1.90 -12.56 4.63
CA ILE A 12 -0.47 -12.48 4.85
C ILE A 12 -0.25 -11.97 6.28
N GLU A 13 0.45 -12.77 7.08
CA GLU A 13 0.89 -12.34 8.41
C GLU A 13 1.82 -11.13 8.28
N ASP A 14 1.61 -10.11 9.13
CA ASP A 14 2.43 -8.91 9.14
C ASP A 14 3.64 -9.10 10.08
N PRO A 15 4.86 -9.36 9.54
CA PRO A 15 6.04 -9.71 10.33
C PRO A 15 6.64 -8.49 11.04
N ARG A 16 6.13 -7.29 10.78
CA ARG A 16 6.69 -6.05 11.33
C ARG A 16 6.41 -5.99 12.83
N MET A 17 7.26 -5.30 13.57
CA MET A 17 7.01 -5.01 14.98
C MET A 17 5.75 -4.14 15.13
N ASN A 18 4.87 -4.46 16.08
CA ASN A 18 3.60 -3.75 16.26
C ASN A 18 3.74 -2.22 16.41
N ARG A 19 4.78 -1.75 17.12
CA ARG A 19 5.08 -0.31 17.27
C ARG A 19 5.51 0.41 15.98
N LYS A 20 5.74 -0.33 14.88
CA LYS A 20 6.11 0.20 13.56
C LYS A 20 4.97 0.07 12.53
N LYS A 21 3.75 -0.33 12.94
CA LYS A 21 2.61 -0.55 12.04
C LYS A 21 1.71 0.68 11.93
N VAL A 22 2.19 1.73 11.28
CA VAL A 22 1.36 2.92 10.98
C VAL A 22 0.34 2.59 9.89
N HIS A 23 0.78 1.89 8.84
CA HIS A 23 -0.09 1.42 7.76
C HIS A 23 -0.34 -0.08 7.88
N LYS A 24 -1.56 -0.49 7.54
CA LYS A 24 -1.92 -1.92 7.43
C LYS A 24 -1.13 -2.60 6.33
N MET A 25 -0.82 -3.88 6.51
CA MET A 25 -0.01 -4.66 5.55
C MET A 25 -0.68 -4.72 4.18
N GLU A 26 -1.99 -4.96 4.14
CA GLU A 26 -2.75 -5.03 2.89
C GLU A 26 -2.76 -3.71 2.11
N THR A 27 -2.68 -2.58 2.80
CA THR A 27 -2.58 -1.25 2.18
C THR A 27 -1.23 -1.07 1.49
N ILE A 28 -0.15 -1.45 2.18
CA ILE A 28 1.22 -1.34 1.64
C ILE A 28 1.35 -2.22 0.39
N ILE A 29 0.96 -3.49 0.48
CA ILE A 29 1.04 -4.43 -0.64
C ILE A 29 0.21 -3.94 -1.83
N TYR A 30 -1.01 -3.44 -1.60
CA TYR A 30 -1.86 -2.96 -2.68
C TYR A 30 -1.26 -1.77 -3.42
N ILE A 31 -0.71 -0.79 -2.69
CA ILE A 31 -0.07 0.39 -3.29
C ILE A 31 1.19 -0.03 -4.06
N SER A 32 2.03 -0.89 -3.47
CA SER A 32 3.25 -1.38 -4.11
C SER A 32 2.96 -2.11 -5.42
N ILE A 33 2.01 -3.05 -5.44
CA ILE A 33 1.64 -3.79 -6.65
C ILE A 33 1.11 -2.84 -7.73
N ALA A 34 0.24 -1.90 -7.36
CA ALA A 34 -0.30 -0.92 -8.30
C ALA A 34 0.80 -0.06 -8.93
N ALA A 35 1.75 0.42 -8.11
CA ALA A 35 2.87 1.24 -8.58
C ALA A 35 3.83 0.44 -9.48
N VAL A 36 4.20 -0.78 -9.09
CA VAL A 36 5.12 -1.64 -9.85
C VAL A 36 4.53 -2.03 -11.21
N ILE A 37 3.23 -2.36 -11.27
CA ILE A 37 2.55 -2.62 -12.55
C ILE A 37 2.56 -1.37 -13.45
N CYS A 38 2.50 -0.18 -12.87
CA CYS A 38 2.60 1.09 -13.59
C CYS A 38 4.04 1.51 -13.88
N GLY A 39 5.03 0.66 -13.61
CA GLY A 39 6.43 0.86 -13.98
C GLY A 39 7.33 1.43 -12.90
N ALA A 40 6.86 1.65 -11.66
CA ALA A 40 7.73 2.10 -10.57
C ALA A 40 8.87 1.08 -10.32
N GLN A 41 10.11 1.54 -10.29
CA GLN A 41 11.32 0.72 -10.12
C GLN A 41 12.01 0.92 -8.77
N SER A 42 11.56 1.88 -7.95
CA SER A 42 12.15 2.20 -6.66
C SER A 42 11.09 2.48 -5.59
N TRP A 43 11.45 2.36 -4.31
CA TRP A 43 10.56 2.66 -3.19
C TRP A 43 10.09 4.12 -3.19
N ASN A 44 10.96 5.04 -3.60
CA ASN A 44 10.65 6.46 -3.80
C ASN A 44 9.61 6.65 -4.90
N GLU A 45 9.76 5.96 -6.04
CA GLU A 45 8.75 6.01 -7.10
C GLU A 45 7.40 5.44 -6.66
N ILE A 46 7.37 4.44 -5.78
CA ILE A 46 6.11 3.93 -5.20
C ILE A 46 5.43 4.98 -4.34
N GLU A 47 6.19 5.69 -3.48
CA GLU A 47 5.68 6.80 -2.69
C GLU A 47 5.16 7.94 -3.60
N GLU A 48 5.93 8.34 -4.61
CA GLU A 48 5.55 9.37 -5.58
C GLU A 48 4.28 8.98 -6.34
N PHE A 49 4.21 7.75 -6.85
CA PHE A 49 3.01 7.22 -7.52
C PHE A 49 1.79 7.21 -6.59
N GLY A 50 1.99 6.74 -5.35
CA GLY A 50 0.97 6.74 -4.31
C GLY A 50 0.39 8.14 -4.08
N ASN A 51 1.27 9.12 -3.90
CA ASN A 51 0.89 10.52 -3.70
C ASN A 51 0.17 11.10 -4.91
N ALA A 52 0.69 10.85 -6.12
CA ALA A 52 0.06 11.29 -7.38
C ALA A 52 -1.34 10.69 -7.61
N LYS A 53 -1.64 9.54 -6.97
CA LYS A 53 -2.92 8.82 -7.10
C LYS A 53 -3.68 8.70 -5.77
N ILE A 54 -3.43 9.57 -4.80
CA ILE A 54 -4.05 9.45 -3.46
C ILE A 54 -5.59 9.40 -3.49
N ALA A 55 -6.23 10.17 -4.37
CA ALA A 55 -7.70 10.14 -4.50
C ALA A 55 -8.21 8.78 -5.00
N PHE A 56 -7.48 8.16 -5.94
CA PHE A 56 -7.76 6.81 -6.39
C PHE A 56 -7.64 5.85 -5.21
N PHE A 57 -6.52 5.86 -4.47
CA PHE A 57 -6.34 4.93 -3.35
C PHE A 57 -7.35 5.15 -2.22
N LYS A 58 -7.67 6.38 -1.84
CA LYS A 58 -8.69 6.70 -0.82
C LYS A 58 -10.08 6.15 -1.17
N SER A 59 -10.46 6.18 -2.45
CA SER A 59 -11.75 5.61 -2.86
C SER A 59 -11.82 4.07 -2.79
N ARG A 60 -10.68 3.37 -2.75
CA ARG A 60 -10.60 1.90 -2.54
C ARG A 60 -10.29 1.53 -1.10
N ILE A 61 -9.54 2.39 -0.39
CA ILE A 61 -9.12 2.23 1.00
C ILE A 61 -9.57 3.49 1.76
N PRO A 62 -10.83 3.56 2.21
CA PRO A 62 -11.36 4.75 2.87
C PRO A 62 -10.61 5.14 4.15
N SER A 63 -9.95 4.20 4.81
CA SER A 63 -9.13 4.43 6.01
C SER A 63 -7.70 4.91 5.71
N LEU A 64 -7.34 5.14 4.44
CA LEU A 64 -6.02 5.63 4.07
C LEU A 64 -5.96 7.15 4.26
N GLU A 65 -5.25 7.62 5.28
CA GLU A 65 -5.10 9.05 5.55
C GLU A 65 -4.04 9.69 4.64
N PHE A 66 -2.86 9.05 4.59
CA PHE A 66 -1.69 9.43 3.80
C PHE A 66 -0.97 8.19 3.23
N ILE A 67 -0.14 8.39 2.22
CA ILE A 67 0.60 7.34 1.52
C ILE A 67 1.81 6.92 2.37
N PRO A 68 2.12 5.61 2.46
CA PRO A 68 3.34 5.17 3.13
C PRO A 68 4.58 5.79 2.49
N SER A 69 5.54 6.23 3.29
CA SER A 69 6.83 6.72 2.78
C SER A 69 7.66 5.58 2.17
N HIS A 70 8.66 5.92 1.36
CA HIS A 70 9.65 4.96 0.83
C HIS A 70 10.29 4.09 1.93
N ASP A 71 10.55 4.64 3.12
CA ASP A 71 11.05 3.90 4.28
C ASP A 71 10.09 2.81 4.77
N THR A 72 8.79 2.95 4.52
CA THR A 72 7.81 1.91 4.88
C THR A 72 7.84 0.73 3.91
N PHE A 73 8.29 0.96 2.67
CA PHE A 73 8.42 -0.08 1.65
C PHE A 73 9.79 -0.79 1.68
N ASN A 74 10.76 -0.21 2.38
CA ASN A 74 12.11 -0.76 2.57
C ASN A 74 12.19 -1.80 3.70
#